data_AF-A0A2V7I167-F1
#
_entry.id   AF-A0A2V7I167-F1
#
_cell.length_a   1.000
_cell.length_b   1.000
_cell.length_c   1.000
_cell.angle_alpha   90.00
_cell.angle_beta   90.00
_cell.angle_gamma   90.00
#
_symmetry.space_group_name_H-M   'P 1'
#
loop_
_entity.id
_entity.type
_entity.pdbx_description
1 polymer ?
#
loop_
_entity_poly.entity_id
_entity_poly.type
_entity_poly.pdbx_seq_one_letter_code
_entity_poly.pdbx_strand_id
1 'polypeptide(L)'
;MLGDDPAQTVRYHRFLLGGTRTRLESYRQAIRQEVKPGDVVLDLGSGTGILALLASRAGARKVYAIEMGEVAEVARLLCSENGAEDRVVVIHDRSTHVELPEPADVLVFDIFETFGLQPGGFSAIIDARERLLKGDGILIPCSVDLIAAPAEVPILYQREIDFWNGRLLGVDLSPVRAFAVNNHYPVSLDPTAVLGAPAVLGHIRLSDLGDPHLKSSVSTRATRSGIVHGVCLWFRAELAPGVTVTNEPSATTTNYAQALFPLVQPIPLESGDTVSISVQTFDAAEWRWQIGVNGSPQAIQSTLWGFPLSKSRLLARASDRAPTLSRSGEAKLLLLSRMNGKHTIAQLETEISQRFPKSFRTRREISAFVREVVDRCT
;
A
#
# COMPACT_ATOMS: atom_id res chain seq x y z
N MET A 1 3.11 9.69 3.97
CA MET A 1 3.58 10.75 3.06
C MET A 1 4.65 11.58 3.75
N LEU A 2 5.85 11.01 3.84
CA LEU A 2 7.08 11.78 4.00
C LEU A 2 7.29 12.47 2.65
N GLY A 3 7.70 13.74 2.63
CA GLY A 3 8.05 14.40 1.36
C GLY A 3 9.08 13.55 0.62
N ASP A 4 8.88 13.37 -0.68
CA ASP A 4 9.67 12.46 -1.53
C ASP A 4 11.15 12.84 -1.48
N ASP A 5 11.90 12.24 -0.55
CA ASP A 5 13.36 12.29 -0.55
C ASP A 5 13.82 11.57 -1.83
N PRO A 6 14.44 12.27 -2.81
CA PRO A 6 14.78 11.67 -4.09
C PRO A 6 15.66 10.42 -3.93
N ALA A 7 16.51 10.38 -2.91
CA ALA A 7 17.33 9.22 -2.63
C ALA A 7 16.50 8.02 -2.12
N GLN A 8 15.46 8.27 -1.33
CA GLN A 8 14.52 7.24 -0.90
C GLN A 8 13.67 6.76 -2.07
N THR A 9 13.15 7.65 -2.91
CA THR A 9 12.38 7.31 -4.11
C THR A 9 13.18 6.39 -5.02
N VAL A 10 14.42 6.78 -5.38
CA VAL A 10 15.29 5.95 -6.23
C VAL A 10 15.62 4.60 -5.57
N ARG A 11 15.90 4.57 -4.26
CA ARG A 11 16.19 3.31 -3.54
C ARG A 11 14.97 2.40 -3.48
N TYR A 12 13.80 2.95 -3.24
CA TYR A 12 12.54 2.21 -3.20
C TYR A 12 12.23 1.61 -4.56
N HIS A 13 12.29 2.38 -5.65
CA HIS A 13 12.07 1.84 -6.99
C HIS A 13 13.18 0.89 -7.45
N ARG A 14 14.44 1.08 -7.05
CA ARG A 14 15.49 0.06 -7.23
C ARG A 14 15.11 -1.24 -6.53
N PHE A 15 14.61 -1.19 -5.30
CA PHE A 15 14.12 -2.37 -4.61
C PHE A 15 12.94 -3.00 -5.35
N LEU A 16 11.99 -2.21 -5.86
CA LEU A 16 10.87 -2.73 -6.64
C LEU A 16 11.26 -3.30 -8.01
N LEU A 17 12.41 -2.94 -8.58
CA LEU A 17 12.91 -3.43 -9.88
C LEU A 17 14.03 -4.47 -9.77
N GLY A 18 14.72 -4.55 -8.64
CA GLY A 18 15.87 -5.44 -8.42
C GLY A 18 15.45 -6.77 -7.78
N GLY A 19 15.99 -7.89 -8.25
CA GLY A 19 15.63 -9.22 -7.71
C GLY A 19 14.23 -9.71 -8.12
N THR A 20 13.58 -9.01 -9.06
CA THR A 20 12.17 -9.17 -9.43
C THR A 20 11.97 -9.87 -10.77
N ARG A 21 13.02 -10.49 -11.34
CA ARG A 21 12.98 -11.02 -12.70
C ARG A 21 11.78 -11.92 -12.91
N THR A 22 11.44 -12.77 -11.94
CA THR A 22 10.24 -13.62 -11.98
C THR A 22 8.94 -12.80 -12.00
N ARG A 23 8.78 -11.80 -11.12
CA ARG A 23 7.59 -10.94 -11.07
C ARG A 23 7.37 -10.16 -12.37
N LEU A 24 8.39 -9.41 -12.80
CA LEU A 24 8.29 -8.59 -14.01
C LEU A 24 8.19 -9.46 -15.27
N GLU A 25 8.73 -10.67 -15.27
CA GLU A 25 8.51 -11.63 -16.36
C GLU A 25 7.06 -12.11 -16.40
N SER A 26 6.44 -12.42 -15.25
CA SER A 26 5.00 -12.74 -15.19
C SER A 26 4.17 -11.59 -15.73
N TYR A 27 4.43 -10.34 -15.32
CA TYR A 27 3.75 -9.17 -15.87
C TYR A 27 3.97 -9.02 -17.38
N ARG A 28 5.21 -9.18 -17.86
CA ARG A 28 5.52 -9.14 -19.29
C ARG A 28 4.76 -10.22 -20.06
N GLN A 29 4.67 -11.43 -19.52
CA GLN A 29 3.95 -12.54 -20.13
C GLN A 29 2.45 -12.24 -20.20
N ALA A 30 1.84 -11.79 -19.10
CA ALA A 30 0.43 -11.41 -19.05
C ALA A 30 0.10 -10.27 -20.02
N ILE A 31 0.91 -9.20 -20.01
CA ILE A 31 0.76 -8.07 -20.94
C ILE A 31 0.83 -8.55 -22.39
N ARG A 32 1.77 -9.43 -22.75
CA ARG A 32 1.85 -10.00 -24.11
C ARG A 32 0.67 -10.90 -24.48
N GLN A 33 0.05 -11.56 -23.50
CA GLN A 33 -1.11 -12.41 -23.72
C GLN A 33 -2.36 -11.58 -23.97
N GLU A 34 -2.59 -10.55 -23.16
CA GLU A 34 -3.85 -9.80 -23.15
C GLU A 34 -3.83 -8.59 -24.10
N VAL A 35 -2.73 -7.83 -24.16
CA VAL A 35 -2.64 -6.61 -24.99
C VAL A 35 -2.53 -6.98 -26.47
N LYS A 36 -3.43 -6.43 -27.28
CA LYS A 36 -3.48 -6.61 -28.74
C LYS A 36 -3.01 -5.35 -29.47
N PRO A 37 -2.50 -5.49 -30.71
CA PRO A 37 -2.24 -4.35 -31.58
C PRO A 37 -3.50 -3.51 -31.76
N GLY A 38 -3.42 -2.22 -31.40
CA GLY A 38 -4.56 -1.32 -31.45
C GLY A 38 -5.10 -0.95 -30.07
N ASP A 39 -4.81 -1.70 -29.01
CA ASP A 39 -5.38 -1.44 -27.68
C ASP A 39 -4.87 -0.13 -27.06
N VAL A 40 -5.73 0.47 -26.23
CA VAL A 40 -5.37 1.52 -25.27
C VAL A 40 -5.13 0.86 -23.92
N VAL A 41 -3.96 1.10 -23.32
CA VAL A 41 -3.60 0.56 -22.01
C VAL A 41 -3.55 1.66 -20.96
N LEU A 42 -4.12 1.41 -19.78
CA LEU A 42 -3.98 2.25 -18.60
C LEU A 42 -3.04 1.56 -17.61
N ASP A 43 -1.92 2.20 -17.26
CA ASP A 43 -0.99 1.77 -16.21
C ASP A 43 -1.25 2.61 -14.95
N LEU A 44 -1.90 2.01 -13.95
CA LEU A 44 -2.35 2.67 -12.72
C LEU A 44 -1.28 2.53 -11.62
N GLY A 45 -0.74 3.68 -11.16
CA GLY A 45 0.38 3.70 -10.22
C GLY A 45 1.68 3.30 -10.93
N SER A 46 1.99 3.96 -12.04
CA SER A 46 3.01 3.50 -12.99
C SER A 46 4.42 3.44 -12.42
N GLY A 47 4.71 4.16 -11.33
CA GLY A 47 6.03 4.25 -10.73
C GLY A 47 7.06 4.71 -11.75
N THR A 48 8.00 3.83 -12.10
CA THR A 48 9.02 4.11 -13.12
C THR A 48 8.52 3.95 -14.56
N GLY A 49 7.24 3.66 -14.78
CA GLY A 49 6.65 3.41 -16.11
C GLY A 49 7.07 2.08 -16.74
N ILE A 50 7.58 1.12 -15.97
CA ILE A 50 8.10 -0.13 -16.53
C ILE A 50 6.99 -0.97 -17.18
N LEU A 51 5.79 -1.03 -16.58
CA LEU A 51 4.66 -1.77 -17.15
C LEU A 51 4.12 -1.06 -18.38
N ALA A 52 4.03 0.28 -18.36
CA ALA A 52 3.70 1.07 -19.53
C ALA A 52 4.66 0.83 -20.72
N LEU A 53 5.97 0.74 -20.47
CA LEU A 53 6.98 0.39 -21.48
C LEU A 53 6.77 -1.03 -22.02
N LEU A 54 6.44 -2.00 -21.16
CA LEU A 54 6.15 -3.37 -21.59
C LEU A 54 4.87 -3.44 -22.44
N ALA A 55 3.83 -2.70 -22.08
CA ALA A 55 2.59 -2.58 -22.84
C ALA A 55 2.81 -1.94 -24.23
N SER A 56 3.58 -0.84 -24.28
CA SER A 56 3.97 -0.19 -25.54
C SER A 56 4.72 -1.16 -26.47
N ARG A 57 5.64 -1.98 -25.91
CA ARG A 57 6.38 -3.02 -26.65
C ARG A 57 5.51 -4.22 -27.05
N ALA A 58 4.41 -4.48 -26.35
CA ALA A 58 3.45 -5.52 -26.72
C ALA A 58 2.53 -5.11 -27.88
N GLY A 59 2.57 -3.84 -28.31
CA GLY A 59 1.82 -3.35 -29.47
C GLY A 59 0.64 -2.45 -29.12
N ALA A 60 0.50 -2.03 -27.86
CA ALA A 60 -0.47 -1.00 -27.48
C ALA A 60 -0.33 0.23 -28.39
N ARG A 61 -1.46 0.71 -28.92
CA ARG A 61 -1.50 1.92 -29.75
C ARG A 61 -1.19 3.15 -28.90
N LYS A 62 -1.71 3.17 -27.67
CA LYS A 62 -1.53 4.23 -26.69
C LYS A 62 -1.45 3.64 -25.30
N VAL A 63 -0.61 4.22 -24.45
CA VAL A 63 -0.54 3.89 -23.02
C VAL A 63 -0.68 5.17 -22.21
N TYR A 64 -1.62 5.20 -21.27
CA TYR A 64 -1.74 6.27 -20.27
C TYR A 64 -1.16 5.74 -18.96
N ALA A 65 -0.03 6.30 -18.54
CA ALA A 65 0.67 5.93 -17.31
C ALA A 65 0.38 6.98 -16.24
N ILE A 66 -0.47 6.64 -15.27
CA ILE A 66 -0.86 7.55 -14.19
C ILE A 66 0.02 7.27 -12.97
N GLU A 67 0.67 8.31 -12.46
CA GLU A 67 1.49 8.25 -11.25
C GLU A 67 1.27 9.52 -10.43
N MET A 68 1.15 9.40 -9.10
CA MET A 68 0.87 10.53 -8.22
C MET A 68 2.11 11.14 -7.57
N GLY A 69 3.23 10.41 -7.55
CA GLY A 69 4.50 10.85 -6.98
C GLY A 69 5.50 11.35 -8.02
N GLU A 70 6.55 12.00 -7.53
CA GLU A 70 7.61 12.60 -8.37
C GLU A 70 8.35 11.60 -9.28
N VAL A 71 8.23 10.31 -9.00
CA VAL A 71 8.75 9.25 -9.88
C VAL A 71 8.13 9.28 -11.28
N ALA A 72 7.00 9.98 -11.48
CA ALA A 72 6.47 10.28 -12.81
C ALA A 72 7.52 10.92 -13.75
N GLU A 73 8.42 11.75 -13.23
CA GLU A 73 9.52 12.32 -14.05
C GLU A 73 10.52 11.24 -14.49
N VAL A 74 10.78 10.25 -13.63
CA VAL A 74 11.61 9.08 -13.99
C VAL A 74 10.90 8.24 -15.05
N ALA A 75 9.58 8.06 -14.95
CA ALA A 75 8.80 7.37 -15.98
C ALA A 75 8.89 8.09 -17.33
N ARG A 76 8.79 9.43 -17.37
CA ARG A 76 8.97 10.22 -18.60
C ARG A 76 10.36 10.03 -19.20
N LEU A 77 11.39 10.14 -18.37
CA LEU A 77 12.78 9.92 -18.79
C LEU A 77 12.95 8.53 -19.41
N LEU A 78 12.49 7.48 -18.72
CA LEU A 78 12.61 6.11 -19.22
C LEU A 78 11.79 5.89 -20.50
N CYS A 79 10.62 6.51 -20.63
CA CYS A 79 9.84 6.44 -21.87
C CYS A 79 10.60 7.06 -23.05
N SER A 80 11.18 8.25 -22.88
CA SER A 80 11.95 8.93 -23.93
C SER A 80 13.22 8.17 -24.30
N GLU A 81 14.02 7.76 -23.32
CA GLU A 81 15.28 7.03 -23.56
C GLU A 81 15.06 5.63 -24.16
N ASN A 82 13.83 5.11 -24.13
CA ASN A 82 13.46 3.83 -24.72
C ASN A 82 12.57 3.95 -25.97
N GLY A 83 12.46 5.15 -26.56
CA GLY A 83 11.74 5.39 -27.82
C GLY A 83 10.24 5.12 -27.73
N ALA A 84 9.64 5.39 -26.57
CA ALA A 84 8.23 5.15 -26.29
C ALA A 84 7.43 6.45 -26.12
N GLU A 85 8.05 7.63 -26.24
CA GLU A 85 7.42 8.94 -26.01
C GLU A 85 6.18 9.21 -26.88
N ASP A 86 6.13 8.66 -28.10
CA ASP A 86 4.98 8.83 -29.01
C ASP A 86 3.75 8.04 -28.53
N ARG A 87 3.97 6.92 -27.83
CA ARG A 87 2.93 5.96 -27.43
C ARG A 87 2.53 6.09 -25.97
N VAL A 88 3.48 6.38 -25.08
CA VAL A 88 3.25 6.45 -23.64
C VAL A 88 3.08 7.90 -23.21
N VAL A 89 1.93 8.22 -22.61
CA VAL A 89 1.64 9.53 -22.00
C VAL A 89 1.68 9.35 -20.49
N VAL A 90 2.68 9.97 -19.86
CA VAL A 90 2.81 9.97 -18.40
C VAL A 90 2.05 11.15 -17.80
N ILE A 91 1.05 10.83 -16.99
CA ILE A 91 0.17 11.78 -16.30
C ILE A 91 0.57 11.79 -14.84
N HIS A 92 1.16 12.92 -14.39
CA HIS A 92 1.54 13.12 -12.99
C HIS A 92 0.35 13.71 -12.23
N ASP A 93 -0.54 12.85 -11.73
CA ASP A 93 -1.72 13.23 -10.93
C ASP A 93 -2.28 11.99 -10.21
N ARG A 94 -3.21 12.20 -9.28
CA ARG A 94 -4.01 11.13 -8.68
C ARG A 94 -5.01 10.62 -9.72
N SER A 95 -5.12 9.32 -9.88
CA SER A 95 -6.05 8.69 -10.85
C SER A 95 -7.49 9.19 -10.75
N THR A 96 -7.96 9.50 -9.53
CA THR A 96 -9.30 10.05 -9.25
C THR A 96 -9.56 11.43 -9.87
N HIS A 97 -8.52 12.16 -10.28
CA HIS A 97 -8.63 13.47 -10.94
C HIS A 97 -8.41 13.41 -12.45
N VAL A 98 -7.99 12.24 -12.97
CA VAL A 98 -7.67 12.09 -14.37
C VAL A 98 -8.91 11.72 -15.16
N GLU A 99 -9.08 12.37 -16.31
CA GLU A 99 -9.96 11.97 -17.39
C GLU A 99 -9.11 11.53 -18.59
N LEU A 100 -9.51 10.45 -19.25
CA LEU A 100 -8.84 9.99 -20.46
C LEU A 100 -9.60 10.46 -21.71
N PRO A 101 -8.91 10.81 -22.81
CA PRO A 101 -9.56 11.15 -24.08
C PRO A 101 -10.42 10.01 -24.65
N GLU A 102 -10.12 8.78 -24.28
CA GLU A 102 -10.85 7.56 -24.62
C GLU A 102 -10.66 6.52 -23.51
N PRO A 103 -11.64 5.63 -23.26
CA PRO A 103 -11.50 4.57 -22.26
C PRO A 103 -10.49 3.51 -22.71
N ALA A 104 -9.77 2.94 -21.75
CA ALA A 104 -8.78 1.89 -21.98
C ALA A 104 -9.43 0.54 -22.29
N ASP A 105 -8.73 -0.28 -23.08
CA ASP A 105 -9.04 -1.69 -23.33
C ASP A 105 -8.47 -2.59 -22.22
N VAL A 106 -7.30 -2.23 -21.69
CA VAL A 106 -6.60 -2.97 -20.64
C VAL A 106 -6.17 -2.03 -19.52
N LEU A 107 -6.47 -2.39 -18.28
CA LEU A 107 -5.99 -1.72 -17.07
C LEU A 107 -4.98 -2.64 -16.37
N VAL A 108 -3.72 -2.21 -16.33
CA VAL A 108 -2.62 -2.92 -15.67
C VAL A 108 -2.14 -2.15 -14.44
N PHE A 109 -1.79 -2.86 -13.37
CA PHE A 109 -1.22 -2.27 -12.16
C PHE A 109 -0.34 -3.24 -11.37
N ASP A 110 0.61 -2.67 -10.63
CA ASP A 110 1.41 -3.36 -9.61
C ASP A 110 1.45 -2.52 -8.33
N ILE A 111 0.26 -2.19 -7.82
CA ILE A 111 0.06 -1.47 -6.55
C ILE A 111 -0.10 -2.45 -5.37
N PHE A 112 0.63 -3.56 -5.42
CA PHE A 112 0.74 -4.51 -4.33
C PHE A 112 1.79 -4.07 -3.30
N GLU A 113 1.56 -4.44 -2.04
CA GLU A 113 2.45 -4.30 -0.90
C GLU A 113 2.55 -5.64 -0.14
N THR A 114 3.21 -5.62 1.02
CA THR A 114 3.43 -6.77 1.92
C THR A 114 2.16 -7.58 2.24
N PHE A 115 0.98 -6.96 2.20
CA PHE A 115 -0.30 -7.53 2.67
C PHE A 115 -1.36 -7.69 1.58
N GLY A 116 -0.97 -7.66 0.29
CA GLY A 116 -1.92 -7.57 -0.82
C GLY A 116 -1.81 -6.20 -1.46
N LEU A 117 -2.91 -5.44 -1.58
CA LEU A 117 -2.87 -4.09 -2.18
C LEU A 117 -2.36 -3.04 -1.20
N GLN A 118 -1.76 -1.96 -1.70
CA GLN A 118 -1.43 -0.77 -0.92
C GLN A 118 -2.69 -0.14 -0.28
N PRO A 119 -2.57 0.62 0.82
CA PRO A 119 -3.69 1.34 1.41
C PRO A 119 -4.27 2.33 0.39
N GLY A 120 -5.58 2.27 0.12
CA GLY A 120 -6.17 3.04 -0.99
C GLY A 120 -6.35 2.23 -2.29
N GLY A 121 -5.74 1.06 -2.37
CA GLY A 121 -5.59 0.31 -3.62
C GLY A 121 -6.89 -0.26 -4.14
N PHE A 122 -7.78 -0.77 -3.27
CA PHE A 122 -9.07 -1.28 -3.73
C PHE A 122 -9.92 -0.13 -4.28
N SER A 123 -9.99 1.00 -3.58
CA SER A 123 -10.72 2.17 -4.06
C SER A 123 -10.15 2.73 -5.37
N ALA A 124 -8.82 2.75 -5.53
CA ALA A 124 -8.19 3.20 -6.77
C ALA A 124 -8.52 2.29 -7.97
N ILE A 125 -8.54 0.96 -7.77
CA ILE A 125 -8.91 -0.01 -8.82
C ILE A 125 -10.39 0.13 -9.19
N ILE A 126 -11.28 0.22 -8.19
CA ILE A 126 -12.73 0.39 -8.41
C ILE A 126 -12.98 1.65 -9.25
N ASP A 127 -12.43 2.79 -8.82
CA ASP A 127 -12.58 4.08 -9.49
C ASP A 127 -12.05 4.07 -10.94
N ALA A 128 -10.83 3.57 -11.14
CA ALA A 128 -10.22 3.51 -12.46
C ALA A 128 -10.96 2.54 -13.40
N ARG A 129 -11.41 1.38 -12.91
CA ARG A 129 -12.22 0.44 -13.68
C ARG A 129 -13.55 1.07 -14.11
N GLU A 130 -14.23 1.77 -13.22
CA GLU A 130 -15.57 2.30 -13.51
C GLU A 130 -15.54 3.52 -14.45
N ARG A 131 -14.51 4.37 -14.32
CA ARG A 131 -14.45 5.61 -15.11
C ARG A 131 -13.57 5.52 -16.35
N LEU A 132 -12.49 4.73 -16.29
CA LEU A 132 -11.39 4.80 -17.27
C LEU A 132 -11.23 3.53 -18.11
N LEU A 133 -11.89 2.43 -17.77
CA LEU A 133 -11.84 1.16 -18.51
C LEU A 133 -13.15 0.94 -19.28
N LYS A 134 -13.07 0.32 -20.46
CA LYS A 134 -14.25 -0.16 -21.19
C LYS A 134 -15.01 -1.23 -20.38
N GLY A 135 -16.31 -1.36 -20.61
CA GLY A 135 -17.15 -2.33 -19.88
C GLY A 135 -16.74 -3.79 -20.09
N ASP A 136 -16.12 -4.11 -21.24
CA ASP A 136 -15.52 -5.40 -21.59
C ASP A 136 -13.99 -5.40 -21.48
N GLY A 137 -13.42 -4.37 -20.85
CA GLY A 137 -11.99 -4.22 -20.69
C GLY A 137 -11.36 -5.25 -19.74
N ILE A 138 -10.06 -5.47 -19.92
CA ILE A 138 -9.29 -6.49 -19.20
C ILE A 138 -8.54 -5.85 -18.03
N LEU A 139 -8.51 -6.55 -16.90
CA LEU A 139 -7.72 -6.17 -15.73
C LEU A 139 -6.50 -7.10 -15.62
N ILE A 140 -5.32 -6.52 -15.41
CA ILE A 140 -4.07 -7.23 -15.10
C ILE A 140 -3.54 -6.68 -13.77
N PRO A 141 -3.67 -7.42 -12.66
CA PRO A 141 -4.27 -8.76 -12.53
C PRO A 141 -5.78 -8.85 -12.71
N CYS A 142 -6.26 -10.05 -13.00
CA CYS A 142 -7.70 -10.35 -13.12
C CYS A 142 -8.31 -10.83 -11.79
N SER A 143 -7.53 -11.51 -10.95
CA SER A 143 -7.97 -11.96 -9.62
C SER A 143 -6.84 -12.00 -8.61
N VAL A 144 -7.21 -11.97 -7.32
CA VAL A 144 -6.28 -12.09 -6.19
C VAL A 144 -6.87 -13.03 -5.14
N ASP A 145 -6.12 -14.08 -4.80
CA ASP A 145 -6.35 -14.89 -3.62
C ASP A 145 -5.61 -14.28 -2.43
N LEU A 146 -6.31 -14.08 -1.32
CA LEU A 146 -5.71 -13.81 -0.03
C LEU A 146 -5.62 -15.11 0.76
N ILE A 147 -4.44 -15.42 1.26
CA ILE A 147 -4.11 -16.71 1.88
C ILE A 147 -3.61 -16.45 3.30
N ALA A 148 -4.04 -17.27 4.25
CA ALA A 148 -3.60 -17.19 5.63
C ALA A 148 -3.19 -18.55 6.20
N ALA A 149 -2.27 -18.52 7.16
CA ALA A 149 -1.92 -19.68 7.97
C ALA A 149 -1.43 -19.27 9.37
N PRO A 150 -1.63 -20.12 10.40
CA PRO A 150 -0.98 -19.93 11.69
C PRO A 150 0.53 -20.12 11.55
N ALA A 151 1.33 -19.27 12.21
CA ALA A 151 2.77 -19.28 12.09
C ALA A 151 3.50 -19.26 13.44
N GLU A 152 4.62 -19.98 13.49
CA GLU A 152 5.56 -20.04 14.59
C GLU A 152 6.81 -19.22 14.25
N VAL A 153 6.92 -18.03 14.87
CA VAL A 153 7.97 -17.04 14.55
C VAL A 153 8.64 -16.49 15.81
N PRO A 154 9.23 -17.34 16.67
CA PRO A 154 9.68 -16.96 18.01
C PRO A 154 10.72 -15.82 18.01
N ILE A 155 11.68 -15.84 17.07
CA ILE A 155 12.74 -14.81 17.00
C ILE A 155 12.16 -13.44 16.65
N LEU A 156 11.25 -13.39 15.66
CA LEU A 156 10.60 -12.15 15.24
C LEU A 156 9.67 -11.64 16.34
N TYR A 157 8.87 -12.53 16.94
CA TYR A 157 7.97 -12.18 18.03
C TYR A 157 8.74 -11.63 19.23
N GLN A 158 9.88 -12.25 19.58
CA GLN A 158 10.73 -11.74 20.65
C GLN A 158 11.27 -10.33 20.34
N ARG A 159 11.72 -10.10 19.11
CA ARG A 159 12.30 -8.82 18.66
C ARG A 159 11.28 -7.68 18.62
N GLU A 160 10.10 -7.94 18.06
CA GLU A 160 9.11 -6.88 17.77
C GLU A 160 8.08 -6.70 18.88
N ILE A 161 7.76 -7.79 19.59
CA ILE A 161 6.66 -7.83 20.57
C ILE A 161 7.21 -7.92 21.99
N ASP A 162 7.99 -8.96 22.31
CA ASP A 162 8.44 -9.17 23.69
C ASP A 162 9.56 -8.22 24.12
N PHE A 163 10.23 -7.56 23.17
CA PHE A 163 11.12 -6.43 23.45
C PHE A 163 10.45 -5.40 24.38
N TRP A 164 9.17 -5.13 24.16
CA TRP A 164 8.41 -4.16 24.94
C TRP A 164 8.13 -4.62 26.37
N ASN A 165 8.25 -5.91 26.71
CA ASN A 165 8.14 -6.36 28.10
C ASN A 165 9.36 -5.97 28.96
N GLY A 166 10.42 -5.44 28.35
CA GLY A 166 11.66 -5.09 29.02
C GLY A 166 11.64 -3.74 29.73
N ARG A 167 12.76 -3.47 30.41
CA ARG A 167 13.11 -2.15 30.93
C ARG A 167 14.31 -1.61 30.17
N LEU A 168 14.26 -0.34 29.77
CA LEU A 168 15.38 0.36 29.14
C LEU A 168 15.77 1.54 30.01
N LEU A 169 17.00 1.54 30.53
CA LEU A 169 17.52 2.61 31.40
C LEU A 169 16.60 2.92 32.60
N GLY A 170 16.01 1.87 33.20
CA GLY A 170 15.08 1.98 34.33
C GLY A 170 13.62 2.28 33.95
N VAL A 171 13.35 2.61 32.70
CA VAL A 171 11.99 2.88 32.19
C VAL A 171 11.29 1.58 31.82
N ASP A 172 10.08 1.38 32.33
CA ASP A 172 9.20 0.26 31.97
C ASP A 172 8.56 0.52 30.61
N LEU A 173 8.82 -0.37 29.64
CA LEU A 173 8.32 -0.25 28.28
C LEU A 173 7.01 -1.04 28.05
N SER A 174 6.59 -1.86 29.02
CA SER A 174 5.47 -2.79 28.87
C SER A 174 4.14 -2.17 28.43
N PRO A 175 3.80 -0.91 28.75
CA PRO A 175 2.59 -0.29 28.22
C PRO A 175 2.56 -0.19 26.69
N VAL A 176 3.73 -0.14 26.02
CA VAL A 176 3.81 -0.04 24.56
C VAL A 176 3.51 -1.37 23.88
N ARG A 177 3.67 -2.51 24.57
CA ARG A 177 3.39 -3.84 24.01
C ARG A 177 1.96 -3.96 23.48
N ALA A 178 0.99 -3.32 24.15
CA ALA A 178 -0.41 -3.31 23.73
C ALA A 178 -0.61 -2.69 22.32
N PHE A 179 0.24 -1.74 21.93
CA PHE A 179 0.23 -1.16 20.60
C PHE A 179 0.98 -2.07 19.61
N ALA A 180 2.14 -2.60 20.00
CA ALA A 180 2.94 -3.48 19.14
C ALA A 180 2.15 -4.71 18.65
N VAL A 181 1.44 -5.41 19.55
CA VAL A 181 0.61 -6.58 19.16
C VAL A 181 -0.58 -6.20 18.28
N ASN A 182 -1.00 -4.94 18.29
CA ASN A 182 -2.07 -4.43 17.44
C ASN A 182 -1.53 -3.80 16.14
N ASN A 183 -0.37 -4.23 15.65
CA ASN A 183 0.16 -3.89 14.34
C ASN A 183 0.45 -5.16 13.53
N HIS A 184 0.69 -5.00 12.23
CA HIS A 184 1.23 -6.06 11.39
C HIS A 184 2.68 -5.75 11.00
N TYR A 185 3.44 -6.78 10.69
CA TYR A 185 4.87 -6.68 10.45
C TYR A 185 5.27 -7.38 9.14
N PRO A 186 6.09 -6.75 8.29
CA PRO A 186 6.68 -7.46 7.14
C PRO A 186 7.63 -8.54 7.63
N VAL A 187 7.46 -9.76 7.12
CA VAL A 187 8.30 -10.92 7.44
C VAL A 187 8.68 -11.67 6.17
N SER A 188 9.91 -12.20 6.12
CA SER A 188 10.28 -13.27 5.19
C SER A 188 10.11 -14.58 5.94
N LEU A 189 8.99 -15.25 5.72
CA LEU A 189 8.60 -16.44 6.45
C LEU A 189 9.34 -17.66 5.90
N ASP A 190 9.98 -18.43 6.77
CA ASP A 190 10.46 -19.77 6.41
C ASP A 190 9.24 -20.69 6.21
N PRO A 191 9.14 -21.48 5.11
CA PRO A 191 8.02 -22.40 4.91
C PRO A 191 7.76 -23.34 6.10
N THR A 192 8.80 -23.70 6.86
CA THR A 192 8.69 -24.54 8.07
C THR A 192 8.03 -23.83 9.26
N ALA A 193 7.98 -22.50 9.25
CA ALA A 193 7.29 -21.71 10.27
C ALA A 193 5.77 -21.80 10.18
N VAL A 194 5.23 -22.26 9.04
CA VAL A 194 3.79 -22.46 8.86
C VAL A 194 3.32 -23.72 9.61
N LEU A 195 2.34 -23.57 10.49
CA LEU A 195 1.86 -24.62 11.41
C LEU A 195 0.68 -25.44 10.88
N GLY A 196 0.03 -24.98 9.81
CA GLY A 196 -1.15 -25.63 9.23
C GLY A 196 -1.22 -25.45 7.73
N ALA A 197 -2.15 -26.13 7.07
CA ALA A 197 -2.31 -25.96 5.63
C ALA A 197 -2.67 -24.49 5.30
N PRO A 198 -2.00 -23.84 4.32
CA PRO A 198 -2.43 -22.54 3.84
C PRO A 198 -3.87 -22.55 3.39
N ALA A 199 -4.63 -21.56 3.83
CA ALA A 199 -6.07 -21.50 3.58
C ALA A 199 -6.42 -20.20 2.87
N VAL A 200 -7.17 -20.31 1.77
CA VAL A 200 -7.65 -19.15 1.00
C VAL A 200 -8.74 -18.47 1.82
N LEU A 201 -8.43 -17.28 2.34
CA LEU A 201 -9.40 -16.40 2.99
C LEU A 201 -10.42 -15.93 1.96
N GLY A 202 -10.00 -15.45 0.80
CA GLY A 202 -10.93 -14.96 -0.20
C GLY A 202 -10.33 -14.97 -1.58
N HIS A 203 -11.15 -15.32 -2.57
CA HIS A 203 -10.87 -15.15 -3.98
C HIS A 203 -11.58 -13.89 -4.47
N ILE A 204 -10.80 -12.88 -4.86
CA ILE A 204 -11.30 -11.58 -5.28
C ILE A 204 -11.14 -11.48 -6.79
N ARG A 205 -12.25 -11.56 -7.53
CA ARG A 205 -12.26 -11.17 -8.95
C ARG A 205 -12.32 -9.65 -9.05
N LEU A 206 -11.31 -9.05 -9.67
CA LEU A 206 -11.16 -7.60 -9.67
C LEU A 206 -12.20 -6.89 -10.56
N SER A 207 -12.79 -7.60 -11.53
CA SER A 207 -13.93 -7.10 -12.30
C SER A 207 -15.20 -6.92 -11.46
N ASP A 208 -15.35 -7.71 -10.40
CA ASP A 208 -16.59 -7.78 -9.60
C ASP A 208 -16.48 -7.01 -8.29
N LEU A 209 -15.29 -6.47 -7.99
CA LEU A 209 -15.00 -5.75 -6.76
C LEU A 209 -15.80 -4.43 -6.73
N GLY A 210 -16.87 -4.33 -5.94
CA GLY A 210 -17.65 -3.09 -5.79
C GLY A 210 -17.47 -2.37 -4.46
N ASP A 211 -16.85 -3.02 -3.47
CA ASP A 211 -16.71 -2.53 -2.11
C ASP A 211 -15.25 -2.70 -1.65
N PRO A 212 -14.57 -1.64 -1.19
CA PRO A 212 -13.22 -1.75 -0.62
C PRO A 212 -13.20 -2.42 0.76
N HIS A 213 -14.36 -2.73 1.36
CA HIS A 213 -14.46 -3.52 2.58
C HIS A 213 -14.37 -5.02 2.29
N LEU A 214 -13.33 -5.67 2.80
CA LEU A 214 -13.19 -7.10 2.76
C LEU A 214 -13.46 -7.69 4.15
N LYS A 215 -14.33 -8.69 4.21
CA LYS A 215 -14.55 -9.53 5.39
C LYS A 215 -14.52 -10.99 4.99
N SER A 216 -13.56 -11.74 5.50
CA SER A 216 -13.52 -13.18 5.25
C SER A 216 -13.08 -14.01 6.44
N SER A 217 -13.45 -15.29 6.42
CA SER A 217 -13.07 -16.27 7.43
C SER A 217 -12.82 -17.63 6.79
N VAL A 218 -11.84 -18.36 7.31
CA VAL A 218 -11.46 -19.68 6.83
C VAL A 218 -11.07 -20.57 8.01
N SER A 219 -11.20 -21.89 7.85
CA SER A 219 -10.71 -22.86 8.81
C SER A 219 -9.66 -23.75 8.15
N THR A 220 -8.58 -24.02 8.87
CA THR A 220 -7.52 -24.95 8.47
C THR A 220 -7.21 -25.94 9.60
N ARG A 221 -6.42 -26.96 9.31
CA ARG A 221 -5.91 -27.90 10.32
C ARG A 221 -4.43 -27.70 10.54
N ALA A 222 -4.03 -27.78 11.80
CA ALA A 222 -2.64 -27.89 12.20
C ALA A 222 -2.04 -29.16 11.58
N THR A 223 -0.94 -29.02 10.85
CA THR A 223 -0.21 -30.14 10.24
C THR A 223 0.93 -30.63 11.14
N ARG A 224 1.31 -29.82 12.13
CA ARG A 224 2.28 -30.14 13.18
C ARG A 224 1.95 -29.39 14.46
N SER A 225 2.41 -29.91 15.59
CA SER A 225 2.37 -29.19 16.87
C SER A 225 3.40 -28.05 16.89
N GLY A 226 3.12 -27.00 17.66
CA GLY A 226 4.00 -25.84 17.82
C GLY A 226 3.31 -24.68 18.55
N ILE A 227 3.94 -23.51 18.54
CA ILE A 227 3.41 -22.29 19.17
C ILE A 227 3.03 -21.27 18.09
N VAL A 228 1.73 -20.97 18.00
CA VAL A 228 1.22 -19.92 17.12
C VAL A 228 1.57 -18.57 17.74
N HIS A 229 2.48 -17.85 17.11
CA HIS A 229 2.86 -16.49 17.50
C HIS A 229 2.02 -15.43 16.77
N GLY A 230 1.43 -15.80 15.62
CA GLY A 230 0.68 -14.91 14.76
C GLY A 230 -0.03 -15.66 13.65
N VAL A 231 -0.91 -14.94 12.95
CA VAL A 231 -1.44 -15.34 11.65
C VAL A 231 -0.56 -14.68 10.59
N CYS A 232 -0.02 -15.46 9.67
CA CYS A 232 0.68 -14.93 8.50
C CYS A 232 -0.28 -14.86 7.32
N LEU A 233 -0.25 -13.73 6.60
CA LEU A 233 -1.00 -13.49 5.37
C LEU A 233 -0.05 -13.27 4.19
N TRP A 234 -0.48 -13.75 3.04
CA TRP A 234 0.16 -13.51 1.75
C TRP A 234 -0.89 -13.59 0.63
N PHE A 235 -0.49 -13.30 -0.61
CA PHE A 235 -1.38 -13.26 -1.76
C PHE A 235 -0.86 -14.12 -2.92
N ARG A 236 -1.79 -14.48 -3.80
CA ARG A 236 -1.53 -14.99 -5.14
C ARG A 236 -2.42 -14.23 -6.11
N ALA A 237 -1.81 -13.47 -7.01
CA ALA A 237 -2.51 -12.76 -8.07
C ALA A 237 -2.43 -13.56 -9.37
N GLU A 238 -3.57 -13.78 -10.02
CA GLU A 238 -3.63 -14.24 -11.40
C GLU A 238 -3.58 -13.03 -12.31
N LEU A 239 -2.49 -12.91 -13.08
CA LEU A 239 -2.28 -11.79 -13.98
C LEU A 239 -3.06 -11.96 -15.29
N ALA A 240 -3.04 -13.18 -15.80
CA ALA A 240 -3.69 -13.66 -17.02
C ALA A 240 -3.82 -15.20 -16.88
N PRO A 241 -4.62 -15.89 -17.72
CA PRO A 241 -4.79 -17.34 -17.63
C PRO A 241 -3.45 -18.11 -17.57
N GLY A 242 -3.19 -18.76 -16.43
CA GLY A 242 -1.96 -19.52 -16.19
C GLY A 242 -0.70 -18.69 -15.87
N VAL A 243 -0.84 -17.38 -15.68
CA VAL A 243 0.26 -16.47 -15.32
C VAL A 243 -0.01 -15.90 -13.94
N THR A 244 0.86 -16.19 -12.98
CA THR A 244 0.65 -15.78 -11.58
C THR A 244 1.85 -15.05 -11.00
N VAL A 245 1.55 -14.21 -10.00
CA VAL A 245 2.53 -13.63 -9.07
C VAL A 245 2.08 -13.99 -7.66
N THR A 246 3.00 -14.44 -6.82
CA THR A 246 2.72 -14.82 -5.43
C THR A 246 3.89 -14.41 -4.54
N ASN A 247 3.58 -14.09 -3.30
CA ASN A 247 4.54 -13.92 -2.21
C ASN A 247 4.37 -15.01 -1.15
N GLU A 248 3.92 -16.21 -1.51
CA GLU A 248 3.95 -17.34 -0.58
C GLU A 248 5.37 -17.63 -0.04
N PRO A 249 5.52 -18.20 1.16
CA PRO A 249 6.82 -18.45 1.78
C PRO A 249 7.83 -19.22 0.92
N SER A 250 7.34 -20.11 0.05
CA SER A 250 8.14 -20.91 -0.89
C SER A 250 8.46 -20.20 -2.21
N ALA A 251 7.91 -19.01 -2.46
CA ALA A 251 8.06 -18.31 -3.72
C ALA A 251 9.47 -17.75 -3.91
N THR A 252 9.86 -17.63 -5.18
CA THR A 252 11.10 -16.94 -5.57
C THR A 252 10.92 -15.42 -5.71
N THR A 253 9.70 -14.90 -5.50
CA THR A 253 9.43 -13.46 -5.50
C THR A 253 9.98 -12.82 -4.23
N THR A 254 11.07 -12.06 -4.34
CA THR A 254 11.79 -11.55 -3.15
C THR A 254 11.35 -10.15 -2.69
N ASN A 255 10.45 -9.50 -3.44
CA ASN A 255 10.15 -8.08 -3.28
C ASN A 255 8.88 -7.78 -2.48
N TYR A 256 8.07 -8.81 -2.23
CA TYR A 256 6.94 -8.74 -1.32
C TYR A 256 7.26 -9.61 -0.12
N ALA A 257 7.37 -9.00 1.05
CA ALA A 257 7.34 -9.75 2.30
C ALA A 257 5.93 -10.33 2.52
N GLN A 258 5.80 -11.33 3.39
CA GLN A 258 4.52 -11.73 3.95
C GLN A 258 4.17 -10.81 5.13
N ALA A 259 2.91 -10.80 5.55
CA ALA A 259 2.45 -10.01 6.69
C ALA A 259 2.21 -10.90 7.91
N LEU A 260 2.95 -10.66 8.99
CA LEU A 260 2.67 -11.24 10.30
C LEU A 260 1.66 -10.37 11.06
N PHE A 261 0.55 -10.97 11.47
CA PHE A 261 -0.41 -10.44 12.42
C PHE A 261 -0.20 -11.16 13.77
N PRO A 262 0.57 -10.58 14.69
CA PRO A 262 0.96 -11.23 15.95
C PRO A 262 -0.25 -11.44 16.86
N LEU A 263 -0.15 -12.39 17.78
CA LEU A 263 -1.16 -12.62 18.82
C LEU A 263 -0.76 -11.93 20.13
N VAL A 264 -1.74 -11.48 20.91
CA VAL A 264 -1.48 -10.92 22.25
C VAL A 264 -0.77 -11.94 23.14
N GLN A 265 -1.19 -13.20 23.06
CA GLN A 265 -0.57 -14.35 23.71
C GLN A 265 -0.33 -15.44 22.67
N PRO A 266 0.88 -16.01 22.58
CA PRO A 266 1.11 -17.17 21.73
C PRO A 266 0.25 -18.36 22.16
N ILE A 267 -0.25 -19.13 21.20
CA ILE A 267 -1.19 -20.23 21.44
C ILE A 267 -0.50 -21.56 21.16
N PRO A 268 -0.43 -22.51 22.11
CA PRO A 268 0.02 -23.86 21.82
C PRO A 268 -1.00 -24.56 20.90
N LEU A 269 -0.49 -25.26 19.90
CA LEU A 269 -1.29 -25.98 18.91
C LEU A 269 -0.80 -27.42 18.85
N GLU A 270 -1.73 -28.37 18.83
CA GLU A 270 -1.45 -29.77 18.58
C GLU A 270 -1.74 -30.13 17.11
N SER A 271 -0.98 -31.09 16.56
CA SER A 271 -1.28 -31.64 15.24
C SER A 271 -2.71 -32.15 15.16
N GLY A 272 -3.46 -31.73 14.13
CA GLY A 272 -4.87 -32.06 13.96
C GLY A 272 -5.85 -31.03 14.51
N ASP A 273 -5.40 -30.08 15.33
CA ASP A 273 -6.25 -28.98 15.81
C ASP A 273 -6.86 -28.20 14.65
N THR A 274 -8.13 -27.81 14.80
CA THR A 274 -8.81 -26.94 13.84
C THR A 274 -8.59 -25.49 14.20
N VAL A 275 -7.98 -24.72 13.30
CA VAL A 275 -7.71 -23.29 13.47
C VAL A 275 -8.66 -22.49 12.58
N SER A 276 -9.49 -21.64 13.19
CA SER A 276 -10.30 -20.66 12.45
C SER A 276 -9.60 -19.31 12.42
N ILE A 277 -9.55 -18.68 11.25
CA ILE A 277 -8.93 -17.38 11.01
C ILE A 277 -9.98 -16.49 10.36
N SER A 278 -10.20 -15.30 10.91
CA SER A 278 -11.06 -14.28 10.33
C SER A 278 -10.29 -12.98 10.15
N VAL A 279 -10.46 -12.33 9.01
CA VAL A 279 -9.81 -11.07 8.69
C VAL A 279 -10.84 -10.10 8.11
N GLN A 280 -10.78 -8.86 8.57
CA GLN A 280 -11.53 -7.73 8.05
C GLN A 280 -10.57 -6.60 7.72
N THR A 281 -10.78 -5.96 6.58
CA THR A 281 -10.06 -4.74 6.23
C THR A 281 -10.94 -3.75 5.49
N PHE A 282 -10.67 -2.46 5.70
CA PHE A 282 -11.20 -1.41 4.85
C PHE A 282 -10.06 -0.84 4.00
N ASP A 283 -10.15 -1.03 2.68
CA ASP A 283 -9.22 -0.51 1.68
C ASP A 283 -7.74 -0.80 1.96
N ALA A 284 -7.47 -1.98 2.53
CA ALA A 284 -6.15 -2.43 3.00
C ALA A 284 -5.45 -1.49 4.03
N ALA A 285 -6.15 -0.48 4.57
CA ALA A 285 -5.60 0.53 5.47
C ALA A 285 -5.77 0.16 6.95
N GLU A 286 -6.89 -0.45 7.30
CA GLU A 286 -7.23 -0.82 8.67
C GLU A 286 -7.58 -2.30 8.71
N TRP A 287 -6.97 -3.04 9.64
CA TRP A 287 -7.11 -4.48 9.74
C TRP A 287 -7.70 -4.88 11.08
N ARG A 288 -8.51 -5.93 11.06
CA ARG A 288 -8.96 -6.67 12.23
C ARG A 288 -8.77 -8.15 11.94
N TRP A 289 -8.16 -8.87 12.86
CA TRP A 289 -7.97 -10.30 12.75
C TRP A 289 -8.44 -11.01 14.01
N GLN A 290 -8.93 -12.22 13.82
CA GLN A 290 -9.36 -13.11 14.87
C GLN A 290 -8.86 -14.52 14.58
N ILE A 291 -8.45 -15.22 15.64
CA ILE A 291 -8.08 -16.62 15.60
C ILE A 291 -8.88 -17.41 16.64
N GLY A 292 -9.31 -18.61 16.26
CA GLY A 292 -9.93 -19.59 17.15
C GLY A 292 -9.26 -20.95 16.98
N VAL A 293 -9.30 -21.77 18.02
CA VAL A 293 -8.76 -23.14 18.02
C VAL A 293 -9.85 -24.06 18.57
N ASN A 294 -10.13 -25.15 17.84
CA ASN A 294 -11.13 -26.17 18.18
C ASN A 294 -12.51 -25.57 18.54
N GLY A 295 -12.93 -24.55 17.78
CA GLY A 295 -14.21 -23.85 17.97
C GLY A 295 -14.20 -22.79 19.08
N SER A 296 -13.12 -22.67 19.85
CA SER A 296 -12.98 -21.67 20.91
C SER A 296 -12.22 -20.43 20.40
N PRO A 297 -12.81 -19.21 20.45
CA PRO A 297 -12.11 -17.98 20.13
C PRO A 297 -10.91 -17.77 21.06
N GLN A 298 -9.75 -17.40 20.52
CA GLN A 298 -8.51 -17.24 21.29
C GLN A 298 -8.04 -15.77 21.34
N ALA A 299 -8.11 -15.05 20.21
CA ALA A 299 -7.73 -13.64 20.16
C ALA A 299 -8.52 -12.87 19.11
N ILE A 300 -8.74 -11.58 19.38
CA ILE A 300 -9.30 -10.57 18.46
C ILE A 300 -8.47 -9.31 18.62
N GLN A 301 -7.90 -8.81 17.52
CA GLN A 301 -7.00 -7.66 17.51
C GLN A 301 -7.28 -6.76 16.29
N SER A 302 -6.81 -5.51 16.34
CA SER A 302 -7.01 -4.55 15.26
C SER A 302 -5.95 -3.46 15.22
N THR A 303 -5.57 -3.03 14.01
CA THR A 303 -4.68 -1.89 13.80
C THR A 303 -5.24 -0.56 14.26
N LEU A 304 -6.56 -0.47 14.48
CA LEU A 304 -7.18 0.69 15.12
C LEU A 304 -6.60 0.95 16.52
N TRP A 305 -6.11 -0.10 17.19
CA TRP A 305 -5.48 -0.03 18.51
C TRP A 305 -3.94 -0.07 18.43
N GLY A 306 -3.37 0.02 17.23
CA GLY A 306 -1.94 -0.06 16.99
C GLY A 306 -1.14 1.18 17.40
N PHE A 307 -1.82 2.28 17.78
CA PHE A 307 -1.16 3.48 18.28
C PHE A 307 -2.10 4.32 19.18
N PRO A 308 -1.60 4.99 20.23
CA PRO A 308 -2.45 5.83 21.07
C PRO A 308 -3.03 7.01 20.30
N LEU A 309 -4.36 7.10 20.28
CA LEU A 309 -5.07 8.27 19.74
C LEU A 309 -5.15 9.35 20.83
N SER A 310 -4.47 10.49 20.61
CA SER A 310 -4.56 11.62 21.54
C SER A 310 -5.99 12.19 21.57
N LYS A 311 -6.52 12.49 22.77
CA LYS A 311 -7.83 13.14 22.95
C LYS A 311 -7.99 14.40 22.11
N SER A 312 -6.93 15.21 21.99
CA SER A 312 -6.94 16.43 21.17
C SER A 312 -7.15 16.14 19.68
N ARG A 313 -6.52 15.08 19.12
CA ARG A 313 -6.76 14.63 17.73
C ARG A 313 -8.15 14.07 17.53
N LEU A 314 -8.67 13.28 18.48
CA LEU A 314 -10.05 12.75 18.40
C LEU A 314 -11.07 13.88 18.42
N LEU A 315 -10.94 14.81 19.36
CA LEU A 315 -11.80 16.00 19.41
C LEU A 315 -11.63 16.90 18.19
N ALA A 316 -10.45 16.95 17.56
CA ALA A 316 -10.24 17.68 16.31
C ALA A 316 -10.96 17.09 15.10
N ARG A 317 -11.42 15.85 15.19
CA ARG A 317 -12.14 15.14 14.12
C ARG A 317 -13.63 14.95 14.42
N ALA A 318 -14.13 15.48 15.53
CA ALA A 318 -15.55 15.38 15.88
C ALA A 318 -16.41 16.19 14.89
N SER A 319 -17.47 15.58 14.37
CA SER A 319 -18.31 16.16 13.31
C SER A 319 -19.07 17.43 13.75
N ASP A 320 -19.30 17.58 15.05
CA ASP A 320 -19.97 18.72 15.68
C ASP A 320 -19.00 19.84 16.11
N ARG A 321 -17.70 19.65 15.92
CA ARG A 321 -16.70 20.68 16.25
C ARG A 321 -16.58 21.70 15.13
N ALA A 322 -16.75 22.98 15.47
CA ALA A 322 -16.32 24.09 14.63
C ALA A 322 -14.80 24.32 14.77
N PRO A 323 -13.96 24.10 13.73
CA PRO A 323 -12.53 24.32 13.82
C PRO A 323 -12.20 25.82 13.74
N THR A 324 -11.14 26.23 14.43
CA THR A 324 -10.52 27.55 14.29
C THR A 324 -9.11 27.38 13.73
N LEU A 325 -8.66 28.34 12.90
CA LEU A 325 -7.31 28.32 12.37
C LEU A 325 -6.30 28.52 13.50
N SER A 326 -5.25 27.69 13.52
CA SER A 326 -4.05 28.01 14.28
C SER A 326 -3.28 29.13 13.58
N ARG A 327 -2.26 29.73 14.23
CA ARG A 327 -1.35 30.67 13.54
C ARG A 327 -0.72 30.09 12.28
N SER A 328 -0.38 28.81 12.29
CA SER A 328 0.12 28.11 11.10
C SER A 328 -0.98 27.98 10.03
N GLY A 329 -2.22 27.74 10.45
CA GLY A 329 -3.39 27.75 9.58
C GLY A 329 -3.68 29.11 8.94
N GLU A 330 -3.56 30.21 9.70
CA GLU A 330 -3.67 31.59 9.19
C GLU A 330 -2.57 31.90 8.17
N ALA A 331 -1.33 31.49 8.47
CA ALA A 331 -0.21 31.62 7.54
C ALA A 331 -0.45 30.84 6.25
N LYS A 332 -0.99 29.62 6.36
CA LYS A 332 -1.35 28.79 5.21
C LYS A 332 -2.48 29.42 4.40
N LEU A 333 -3.52 29.94 5.06
CA LEU A 333 -4.64 30.63 4.40
C LEU A 333 -4.13 31.85 3.61
N LEU A 334 -3.24 32.66 4.20
CA LEU A 334 -2.62 33.77 3.49
C LEU A 334 -1.89 33.29 2.24
N LEU A 335 -1.05 32.27 2.40
CA LEU A 335 -0.24 31.71 1.31
C LEU A 335 -1.14 31.23 0.16
N LEU A 336 -2.16 30.42 0.47
CA LEU A 336 -3.16 29.96 -0.50
C LEU A 336 -3.87 31.13 -1.20
N SER A 337 -4.24 32.19 -0.47
CA SER A 337 -4.87 33.38 -1.06
C SER A 337 -3.96 34.17 -2.01
N ARG A 338 -2.64 33.93 -1.96
CA ARG A 338 -1.61 34.60 -2.77
C ARG A 338 -1.09 33.72 -3.91
N MET A 339 -1.38 32.42 -3.91
CA MET A 339 -1.08 31.46 -4.98
C MET A 339 -2.04 31.62 -6.18
N ASN A 340 -1.99 32.79 -6.81
CA ASN A 340 -2.87 33.18 -7.92
C ASN A 340 -2.09 33.52 -9.21
N GLY A 341 -0.86 33.02 -9.33
CA GLY A 341 0.04 33.27 -10.46
C GLY A 341 0.74 34.64 -10.47
N LYS A 342 0.53 35.49 -9.45
CA LYS A 342 1.10 36.86 -9.41
C LYS A 342 2.28 37.05 -8.45
N HIS A 343 2.57 36.07 -7.60
CA HIS A 343 3.63 36.15 -6.59
C HIS A 343 4.63 35.01 -6.79
N THR A 344 5.92 35.32 -6.72
CA THR A 344 6.98 34.30 -6.69
C THR A 344 7.10 33.68 -5.30
N ILE A 345 7.67 32.48 -5.21
CA ILE A 345 7.94 31.81 -3.93
C ILE A 345 8.72 32.74 -2.98
N ALA A 346 9.74 33.46 -3.48
CA ALA A 346 10.51 34.40 -2.66
C ALA A 346 9.67 35.58 -2.12
N GLN A 347 8.70 36.06 -2.89
CA GLN A 347 7.75 37.09 -2.42
C GLN A 347 6.81 36.53 -1.35
N LEU A 348 6.33 35.30 -1.51
CA LEU A 348 5.51 34.62 -0.50
C LEU A 348 6.27 34.40 0.80
N GLU A 349 7.52 33.92 0.74
CA GLU A 349 8.40 33.77 1.91
C GLU A 349 8.60 35.10 2.64
N THR A 350 8.78 36.20 1.89
CA THR A 350 8.94 37.53 2.45
C THR A 350 7.67 38.00 3.17
N GLU A 351 6.49 37.81 2.56
CA GLU A 351 5.20 38.20 3.16
C GLU A 351 4.91 37.38 4.43
N ILE A 352 5.18 36.07 4.41
CA ILE A 352 5.03 35.19 5.59
C ILE A 352 5.95 35.62 6.72
N SER A 353 7.22 35.95 6.41
CA SER A 353 8.19 36.45 7.38
C SER A 353 7.70 37.72 8.08
N GLN A 354 7.16 38.67 7.31
CA GLN A 354 6.70 39.96 7.83
C GLN A 354 5.43 39.83 8.68
N ARG A 355 4.50 38.95 8.27
CA ARG A 355 3.17 38.86 8.88
C ARG A 355 3.09 37.85 10.03
N PHE A 356 4.01 36.88 10.06
CA PHE A 356 4.08 35.85 11.11
C PHE A 356 5.49 35.74 11.75
N PRO A 357 6.09 36.84 12.23
CA PRO A 357 7.50 36.87 12.67
C PRO A 357 7.79 36.03 13.92
N LYS A 358 6.75 35.63 14.67
CA LYS A 358 6.86 34.79 15.87
C LYS A 358 6.55 33.31 15.60
N SER A 359 6.08 32.98 14.40
CA SER A 359 5.68 31.61 14.03
C SER A 359 6.84 30.81 13.45
N PHE A 360 7.88 31.49 12.95
CA PHE A 360 9.06 30.87 12.35
C PHE A 360 10.30 31.52 12.95
N ARG A 361 11.26 30.70 13.39
CA ARG A 361 12.49 31.12 14.06
C ARG A 361 13.59 31.47 13.07
N THR A 362 13.55 30.89 11.87
CA THR A 362 14.60 31.06 10.85
C THR A 362 13.99 31.23 9.47
N ARG A 363 14.73 31.86 8.55
CA ARG A 363 14.34 31.89 7.13
C ARG A 363 14.19 30.47 6.55
N ARG A 364 15.00 29.52 7.01
CA ARG A 364 14.91 28.12 6.57
C ARG A 364 13.57 27.49 6.95
N GLU A 365 13.04 27.77 8.13
CA GLU A 365 11.71 27.31 8.55
C GLU A 365 10.60 27.94 7.69
N ILE A 366 10.74 29.22 7.34
CA ILE A 366 9.79 29.90 6.43
C ILE A 366 9.83 29.25 5.05
N SER A 367 11.01 29.09 4.46
CA SER A 367 11.17 28.45 3.15
C SER A 367 10.63 27.03 3.15
N ALA A 368 10.90 26.24 4.19
CA ALA A 368 10.37 24.89 4.33
C ALA A 368 8.83 24.89 4.39
N PHE A 369 8.24 25.80 5.17
CA PHE A 369 6.80 25.95 5.28
C PHE A 369 6.14 26.39 3.96
N VAL A 370 6.71 27.41 3.29
CA VAL A 370 6.17 27.90 2.01
C VAL A 370 6.22 26.79 0.96
N ARG A 371 7.36 26.10 0.83
CA ARG A 371 7.49 24.97 -0.08
C ARG A 371 6.50 23.86 0.24
N GLU A 372 6.40 23.43 1.51
CA GLU A 372 5.43 22.40 1.91
C GLU A 372 3.98 22.76 1.52
N VAL A 373 3.60 24.03 1.60
CA VAL A 373 2.25 24.46 1.19
C VAL A 373 2.12 24.50 -0.32
N VAL A 374 3.11 25.06 -1.03
CA VAL A 374 3.11 25.16 -2.49
C VAL A 374 3.07 23.77 -3.12
N ASP A 375 3.98 22.88 -2.73
CA ASP A 375 4.12 21.52 -3.24
C ASP A 375 2.87 20.65 -2.99
N ARG A 376 1.99 21.02 -2.06
CA ARG A 376 0.71 20.33 -1.80
C ARG A 376 -0.47 20.88 -2.59
N CYS A 377 -0.28 21.97 -3.33
CA CYS A 377 -1.36 22.74 -3.95
C CYS A 377 -1.09 23.10 -5.42
N THR A 378 0.10 22.79 -5.93
CA THR A 378 0.52 22.87 -7.34
C THR A 378 1.14 21.54 -7.70
#